data_AF-A0A0W0TFF1-F1
#
_entry.id   AF-A0A0W0TFF1-F1
#
_cell.length_a   1.000
_cell.length_b   1.000
_cell.length_c   1.000
_cell.angle_alpha   90.00
_cell.angle_beta   90.00
_cell.angle_gamma   90.00
#
_symmetry.space_group_name_H-M   'P 1'
#
loop_
_entity.id
_entity.type
_entity.pdbx_description
1 polymer ?
#
loop_
_entity_poly.entity_id
_entity_poly.type
_entity_poly.pdbx_seq_one_letter_code
_entity_poly.pdbx_strand_id
1 'polypeptide(L)'
;MKRTLSGLIMGALFTTSLHASFQSGADRIINQVDPAMNIGVEVVDLTSGTTIYRRNQTRSFIPASNMKLFSDAAALMVLGPDYRFKNQLSAGVGTLQNGVLNGTLYLHLPGDPSFSRERLASLLSSLKTWHIDRIVGNVVIDSSHANVNPYPPGWMVQDLVYSYGAPLAPVVIDANRMIVTVNPGDKPGAPAIVEVEGDKGGIVINNQVTTKDKASRCGVDFSMNKQNQLTVRGCVGVGQWAVQQKMAIQNPLIYAQGLIKQQLNQLNIVHEGTVTLGRAPAGSLLLATDTSKPIAQLMADTLKPSDNLYADSLFLHAAAKLQGTPVNWADAQSIIKKFLQQQTNIPLQNAILTDGSGLSRHDLLTPNQTVSLLKFLYERFPLSYEYIAALPISGRDGTLQRRFKRPDQQDLVRAKTGTMTGVISLSGYLYTANAHTLAFAIYINRLPGTKPSVSGRYRYVVDALCAYFLQQKPSNNSWAKVFSKHPRIKYQQNPTQTELQRSRQAKWRRLETVVKQALRGQAVTILYRGNELVLKDNQADANRVMNALQSLRKKYPFAVALASKSKPALTGKPLVMWIDEAPLAAQRVWTIREATS
;
A
#
# COMPACT_ATOMS: atom_id res chain seq x y z
N MET A 1 -11.40 53.92 -32.93
CA MET A 1 -12.17 53.01 -32.03
C MET A 1 -12.92 51.86 -32.73
N LYS A 2 -13.03 51.78 -34.07
CA LYS A 2 -13.77 50.69 -34.75
C LYS A 2 -12.99 49.39 -35.03
N ARG A 3 -11.65 49.39 -34.97
CA ARG A 3 -10.83 48.17 -35.22
C ARG A 3 -10.51 47.34 -33.97
N THR A 4 -10.68 47.90 -32.76
CA THR A 4 -10.48 47.18 -31.49
C THR A 4 -11.70 46.39 -31.04
N LEU A 5 -12.91 46.77 -31.47
CA LEU A 5 -14.15 46.10 -31.09
C LEU A 5 -14.39 44.79 -31.87
N SER A 6 -13.99 44.73 -33.15
CA SER A 6 -14.17 43.53 -33.99
C SER A 6 -13.27 42.36 -33.56
N GLY A 7 -12.05 42.63 -33.08
CA GLY A 7 -11.14 41.60 -32.56
C GLY A 7 -11.62 40.97 -31.25
N LEU A 8 -12.25 41.76 -30.38
CA LEU A 8 -12.85 41.31 -29.12
C LEU A 8 -14.07 40.40 -29.36
N ILE A 9 -14.93 40.75 -30.34
CA ILE A 9 -16.11 39.96 -30.69
C ILE A 9 -15.71 38.64 -31.39
N MET A 10 -14.71 38.68 -32.29
CA MET A 10 -14.25 37.49 -33.02
C MET A 10 -13.47 36.52 -32.12
N GLY A 11 -12.69 37.02 -31.16
CA GLY A 11 -12.04 36.22 -30.13
C GLY A 11 -13.05 35.54 -29.19
N ALA A 12 -14.09 36.26 -28.76
CA ALA A 12 -15.17 35.68 -27.96
C ALA A 12 -15.90 34.54 -28.69
N LEU A 13 -16.25 34.72 -29.98
CA LEU A 13 -16.91 33.71 -30.81
C LEU A 13 -16.05 32.45 -31.08
N PHE A 14 -14.73 32.60 -31.19
CA PHE A 14 -13.81 31.45 -31.31
C PHE A 14 -13.72 30.67 -30.00
N THR A 15 -13.64 31.35 -28.85
CA THR A 15 -13.58 30.66 -27.56
C THR A 15 -14.87 29.92 -27.23
N THR A 16 -16.05 30.47 -27.56
CA THR A 16 -17.34 29.81 -27.31
C THR A 16 -17.55 28.56 -28.17
N SER A 17 -17.13 28.59 -29.44
CA SER A 17 -17.25 27.45 -30.37
C SER A 17 -16.35 26.27 -29.98
N LEU A 18 -15.12 26.52 -29.52
CA LEU A 18 -14.21 25.49 -28.99
C LEU A 18 -14.78 24.81 -27.72
N HIS A 19 -15.30 25.58 -26.77
CA HIS A 19 -15.91 25.01 -25.55
C HIS A 19 -17.14 24.15 -25.86
N ALA A 20 -17.99 24.58 -26.81
CA ALA A 20 -19.14 23.80 -27.27
C ALA A 20 -18.73 22.47 -27.94
N SER A 21 -17.60 22.46 -28.66
CA SER A 21 -17.04 21.25 -29.26
C SER A 21 -16.55 20.25 -28.20
N PHE A 22 -15.84 20.72 -27.16
CA PHE A 22 -15.37 19.83 -26.09
C PHE A 22 -16.51 19.21 -25.29
N GLN A 23 -17.52 20.02 -24.93
CA GLN A 23 -18.72 19.57 -24.24
C GLN A 23 -19.44 18.47 -25.00
N SER A 24 -19.76 18.72 -26.28
CA SER A 24 -20.50 17.76 -27.11
C SER A 24 -19.76 16.44 -27.35
N GLY A 25 -18.43 16.47 -27.52
CA GLY A 25 -17.64 15.25 -27.71
C GLY A 25 -17.56 14.38 -26.45
N ALA A 26 -17.31 14.97 -25.28
CA ALA A 26 -17.29 14.23 -24.02
C ALA A 26 -18.68 13.68 -23.64
N ASP A 27 -19.74 14.47 -23.85
CA ASP A 27 -21.11 14.01 -23.62
C ASP A 27 -21.51 12.87 -24.57
N ARG A 28 -21.02 12.86 -25.81
CA ARG A 28 -21.22 11.74 -26.74
C ARG A 28 -20.61 10.44 -26.21
N ILE A 29 -19.38 10.48 -25.70
CA ILE A 29 -18.71 9.29 -25.11
C ILE A 29 -19.52 8.75 -23.93
N ILE A 30 -19.99 9.64 -23.06
CA ILE A 30 -20.82 9.27 -21.89
C ILE A 30 -22.13 8.64 -22.34
N ASN A 31 -22.86 9.32 -23.23
CA ASN A 31 -24.19 8.91 -23.65
C ASN A 31 -24.18 7.62 -24.50
N GLN A 32 -23.10 7.33 -25.21
CA GLN A 32 -22.91 6.05 -25.92
C GLN A 32 -22.83 4.86 -24.98
N VAL A 33 -22.27 5.05 -23.78
CA VAL A 33 -22.17 3.97 -22.80
C VAL A 33 -23.40 3.90 -21.92
N ASP A 34 -23.79 5.01 -21.31
CA ASP A 34 -24.97 5.08 -20.45
C ASP A 34 -25.37 6.56 -20.24
N PRO A 35 -26.44 7.05 -20.88
CA PRO A 35 -26.88 8.44 -20.72
C PRO A 35 -27.42 8.73 -19.32
N ALA A 36 -27.86 7.71 -18.57
CA ALA A 36 -28.36 7.84 -17.20
C ALA A 36 -27.24 7.69 -16.15
N MET A 37 -25.99 7.51 -16.58
CA MET A 37 -24.85 7.34 -15.68
C MET A 37 -24.75 8.50 -14.68
N ASN A 38 -24.67 8.17 -13.40
CA ASN A 38 -24.44 9.15 -12.33
C ASN A 38 -22.96 9.52 -12.28
N ILE A 39 -22.59 10.43 -13.18
CA ILE A 39 -21.22 10.93 -13.39
C ILE A 39 -21.11 12.42 -13.03
N GLY A 40 -20.04 12.77 -12.34
CA GLY A 40 -19.55 14.13 -12.13
C GLY A 40 -18.18 14.30 -12.75
N VAL A 41 -17.97 15.38 -13.50
CA VAL A 41 -16.70 15.70 -14.17
C VAL A 41 -16.40 17.18 -14.09
N GLU A 42 -15.14 17.50 -13.84
CA GLU A 42 -14.59 18.81 -14.13
C GLU A 42 -13.20 18.68 -14.76
N VAL A 43 -12.92 19.50 -15.77
CA VAL A 43 -11.63 19.60 -16.44
C VAL A 43 -11.28 21.08 -16.62
N VAL A 44 -10.13 21.49 -16.08
CA VAL A 44 -9.61 22.86 -16.15
C VAL A 44 -8.23 22.85 -16.76
N ASP A 45 -8.00 23.71 -17.74
CA ASP A 45 -6.68 24.01 -18.27
C ASP A 45 -5.93 24.91 -17.30
N LEU A 46 -4.89 24.40 -16.65
CA LEU A 46 -4.07 25.17 -15.71
C LEU A 46 -3.14 26.16 -16.42
N THR A 47 -2.94 26.00 -17.73
CA THR A 47 -2.08 26.86 -18.56
C THR A 47 -2.80 28.17 -18.89
N SER A 48 -4.07 28.09 -19.28
CA SER A 48 -4.90 29.25 -19.64
C SER A 48 -5.82 29.72 -18.51
N GLY A 49 -6.07 28.86 -17.50
CA GLY A 49 -7.06 29.09 -16.45
C GLY A 49 -8.51 28.80 -16.85
N THR A 50 -8.76 28.27 -18.05
CA THR A 50 -10.11 28.06 -18.58
C THR A 50 -10.69 26.68 -18.22
N THR A 51 -11.96 26.63 -17.83
CA THR A 51 -12.69 25.37 -17.67
C THR A 51 -13.06 24.77 -19.02
N ILE A 52 -12.48 23.62 -19.38
CA ILE A 52 -12.69 22.94 -20.66
C ILE A 52 -14.00 22.16 -20.67
N TYR A 53 -14.33 21.50 -19.57
CA TYR A 53 -15.51 20.64 -19.48
C TYR A 53 -16.05 20.59 -18.06
N ARG A 54 -17.38 20.57 -17.94
CA ARG A 54 -18.07 20.39 -16.66
C ARG A 54 -19.35 19.61 -16.86
N ARG A 55 -19.63 18.69 -15.94
CA ARG A 55 -20.90 17.96 -15.83
C ARG A 55 -21.10 17.60 -14.38
N ASN A 56 -22.19 18.06 -13.76
CA ASN A 56 -22.48 17.77 -12.34
C ASN A 56 -21.31 18.09 -11.38
N GLN A 57 -20.48 19.07 -11.71
CA GLN A 57 -19.21 19.34 -11.02
C GLN A 57 -19.37 19.81 -9.58
N THR A 58 -20.54 20.34 -9.23
CA THR A 58 -20.90 20.77 -7.87
C THR A 58 -21.72 19.74 -7.09
N ARG A 59 -22.09 18.61 -7.71
CA ARG A 59 -22.79 17.52 -7.01
C ARG A 59 -21.79 16.72 -6.17
N SER A 60 -22.23 16.28 -5.00
CA SER A 60 -21.43 15.44 -4.10
C SER A 60 -21.46 13.98 -4.53
N PHE A 61 -20.30 13.34 -4.48
CA PHE A 61 -20.09 11.92 -4.76
C PHE A 61 -19.25 11.31 -3.64
N ILE A 62 -19.45 10.01 -3.37
CA ILE A 62 -18.47 9.21 -2.64
C ILE A 62 -17.21 9.12 -3.51
N PRO A 63 -16.07 9.70 -3.09
CA PRO A 63 -14.89 9.83 -3.94
C PRO A 63 -14.07 8.54 -4.03
N ALA A 64 -14.33 7.55 -3.16
CA ALA A 64 -13.40 6.46 -2.91
C ALA A 64 -11.99 7.01 -2.59
N SER A 65 -10.92 6.29 -2.97
CA SER A 65 -9.53 6.71 -2.70
C SER A 65 -9.05 8.02 -3.36
N ASN A 66 -9.92 8.80 -4.00
CA ASN A 66 -9.62 10.20 -4.29
C ASN A 66 -9.67 11.08 -3.02
N MET A 67 -10.25 10.60 -1.91
CA MET A 67 -10.11 11.24 -0.60
C MET A 67 -8.64 11.41 -0.19
N LYS A 68 -7.78 10.46 -0.57
CA LYS A 68 -6.33 10.51 -0.34
C LYS A 68 -5.65 11.75 -0.90
N LEU A 69 -6.25 12.36 -1.93
CA LEU A 69 -5.75 13.63 -2.45
C LEU A 69 -5.82 14.73 -1.37
N PHE A 70 -6.92 14.79 -0.62
CA PHE A 70 -7.14 15.80 0.42
C PHE A 70 -6.33 15.50 1.69
N SER A 71 -6.33 14.24 2.15
CA SER A 71 -5.61 13.86 3.36
C SER A 71 -4.09 13.98 3.20
N ASP A 72 -3.52 13.54 2.07
CA ASP A 72 -2.08 13.68 1.84
C ASP A 72 -1.68 15.14 1.58
N ALA A 73 -2.55 15.95 0.96
CA ALA A 73 -2.31 17.40 0.83
C ALA A 73 -2.27 18.07 2.21
N ALA A 74 -3.21 17.73 3.10
CA ALA A 74 -3.21 18.22 4.46
C ALA A 74 -1.95 17.79 5.22
N ALA A 75 -1.58 16.51 5.15
CA ALA A 75 -0.38 16.00 5.80
C ALA A 75 0.89 16.69 5.28
N LEU A 76 1.04 16.86 3.96
CA LEU A 76 2.17 17.57 3.37
C LEU A 76 2.25 19.03 3.83
N MET A 77 1.13 19.74 3.89
CA MET A 77 1.08 21.16 4.29
C MET A 77 1.28 21.36 5.79
N VAL A 78 0.79 20.45 6.63
CA VAL A 78 0.91 20.53 8.10
C VAL A 78 2.30 20.11 8.58
N LEU A 79 2.81 19.01 8.03
CA LEU A 79 4.04 18.38 8.52
C LEU A 79 5.28 18.89 7.77
N GLY A 80 5.13 19.23 6.49
CA GLY A 80 6.23 19.55 5.58
C GLY A 80 6.82 18.29 4.92
N PRO A 81 7.49 18.44 3.76
CA PRO A 81 7.97 17.31 2.95
C PRO A 81 9.04 16.46 3.64
N ASP A 82 9.89 17.08 4.46
CA ASP A 82 11.04 16.44 5.13
C ASP A 82 10.71 15.84 6.49
N TYR A 83 9.48 16.05 6.99
CA TYR A 83 9.07 15.50 8.28
C TYR A 83 9.20 13.98 8.28
N ARG A 84 9.66 13.44 9.42
CA ARG A 84 9.79 12.00 9.65
C ARG A 84 9.13 11.67 10.98
N PHE A 85 8.38 10.58 11.01
CA PHE A 85 7.99 9.98 12.27
C PHE A 85 9.24 9.52 13.02
N LYS A 86 9.21 9.66 14.34
CA LYS A 86 10.26 9.20 15.24
C LYS A 86 9.67 8.10 16.12
N ASN A 87 10.06 6.85 15.87
CA ASN A 87 9.78 5.74 16.77
C ASN A 87 10.93 5.66 17.76
N GLN A 88 10.65 5.65 19.06
CA GLN A 88 11.69 5.78 20.07
C GLN A 88 11.60 4.70 21.13
N LEU A 89 12.75 4.37 21.71
CA LEU A 89 12.85 3.52 22.87
C LEU A 89 13.46 4.35 24.00
N SER A 90 12.78 4.42 25.14
CA SER A 90 13.32 5.04 26.34
C SER A 90 13.21 4.10 27.55
N ALA A 91 13.96 4.40 28.60
CA ALA A 91 13.86 3.75 29.90
C ALA A 91 13.32 4.72 30.94
N GLY A 92 12.43 4.26 31.81
CA GLY A 92 12.00 4.99 32.98
C GLY A 92 13.15 5.19 33.98
N VAL A 93 12.89 6.02 34.99
CA VAL A 93 13.79 6.15 36.13
C VAL A 93 13.89 4.78 36.82
N GLY A 94 15.09 4.24 36.85
CA GLY A 94 15.40 2.91 37.38
C GLY A 94 16.90 2.73 37.46
N THR A 95 17.35 1.71 38.19
CA THR A 95 18.77 1.37 38.28
C THR A 95 19.14 0.37 37.19
N LEU A 96 20.20 0.66 36.45
CA LEU A 96 20.87 -0.30 35.58
C LEU A 96 22.12 -0.77 36.31
N GLN A 97 22.12 -2.02 36.78
CA GLN A 97 23.23 -2.61 37.53
C GLN A 97 23.52 -4.00 36.98
N ASN A 98 24.78 -4.27 36.65
CA ASN A 98 25.25 -5.57 36.13
C ASN A 98 24.37 -6.12 34.98
N GLY A 99 23.96 -5.23 34.06
CA GLY A 99 23.10 -5.55 32.92
C GLY A 99 21.62 -5.82 33.22
N VAL A 100 21.19 -5.60 34.47
CA VAL A 100 19.80 -5.69 34.90
C VAL A 100 19.18 -4.30 34.96
N LEU A 101 18.16 -4.05 34.13
CA LEU A 101 17.34 -2.85 34.18
C LEU A 101 16.17 -3.06 35.16
N ASN A 102 16.25 -2.45 36.33
CA ASN A 102 15.16 -2.35 37.30
C ASN A 102 14.27 -1.14 36.97
N GLY A 103 13.60 -1.21 35.82
CA GLY A 103 12.77 -0.12 35.34
C GLY A 103 11.93 -0.54 34.14
N THR A 104 10.98 0.33 33.79
CA THR A 104 10.09 0.15 32.64
C THR A 104 10.77 0.64 31.37
N LEU A 105 10.68 -0.12 30.28
CA LEU A 105 10.99 0.38 28.94
C LEU A 105 9.75 0.97 28.30
N TYR A 106 9.91 2.05 27.54
CA TYR A 106 8.84 2.72 26.82
C TYR A 106 9.12 2.71 25.33
N LEU A 107 8.21 2.13 24.56
CA LEU A 107 8.22 2.14 23.11
C LEU A 107 7.26 3.23 22.62
N HIS A 108 7.81 4.34 22.15
CA HIS A 108 7.07 5.50 21.66
C HIS A 108 6.75 5.30 20.19
N LEU A 109 5.49 5.05 19.87
CA LEU A 109 5.01 4.78 18.52
C LEU A 109 3.98 5.85 18.13
N PRO A 110 4.39 6.93 17.44
CA PRO A 110 3.49 8.03 17.08
C PRO A 110 2.51 7.69 15.95
N GLY A 111 2.46 6.43 15.49
CA GLY A 111 1.60 5.99 14.41
C GLY A 111 2.27 5.86 13.04
N ASP A 112 3.61 5.80 12.96
CA ASP A 112 4.36 5.61 11.70
C ASP A 112 3.81 4.41 10.90
N PRO A 113 3.14 4.64 9.75
CA PRO A 113 2.53 3.55 9.00
C PRO A 113 3.56 2.67 8.27
N SER A 114 4.81 3.15 8.19
CA SER A 114 5.95 2.44 7.60
C SER A 114 6.83 1.71 8.61
N PHE A 115 6.46 1.70 9.89
CA PHE A 115 7.21 0.96 10.90
C PHE A 115 7.09 -0.54 10.66
N SER A 116 8.23 -1.23 10.65
CA SER A 116 8.32 -2.66 10.29
C SER A 116 8.88 -3.49 11.43
N ARG A 117 8.71 -4.80 11.33
CA ARG A 117 9.31 -5.74 12.30
C ARG A 117 10.85 -5.63 12.34
N GLU A 118 11.50 -5.36 11.22
CA GLU A 118 12.95 -5.17 11.15
C GLU A 118 13.38 -3.88 11.87
N ARG A 119 12.59 -2.81 11.75
CA ARG A 119 12.85 -1.54 12.46
C ARG A 119 12.59 -1.69 13.96
N LEU A 120 11.58 -2.45 14.36
CA LEU A 120 11.38 -2.84 15.76
C LEU A 120 12.58 -3.65 16.29
N ALA A 121 13.04 -4.64 15.53
CA ALA A 121 14.20 -5.45 15.88
C ALA A 121 15.47 -4.58 16.04
N SER A 122 15.71 -3.68 15.09
CA SER A 122 16.81 -2.72 15.17
C SER A 122 16.69 -1.83 16.40
N LEU A 123 15.50 -1.32 16.70
CA LEU A 123 15.27 -0.45 17.86
C LEU A 123 15.52 -1.19 19.18
N LEU A 124 15.01 -2.43 19.32
CA LEU A 124 15.24 -3.25 20.51
C LEU A 124 16.69 -3.74 20.63
N SER A 125 17.41 -3.93 19.52
CA SER A 125 18.82 -4.32 19.56
C SER A 125 19.73 -3.28 20.23
N SER A 126 19.29 -2.01 20.28
CA SER A 126 20.00 -0.95 20.99
C SER A 126 20.20 -1.24 22.47
N LEU A 127 19.32 -2.04 23.10
CA LEU A 127 19.45 -2.47 24.49
C LEU A 127 20.79 -3.16 24.76
N LYS A 128 21.34 -3.89 23.78
CA LYS A 128 22.68 -4.50 23.90
C LYS A 128 23.80 -3.48 23.91
N THR A 129 23.65 -2.33 23.24
CA THR A 129 24.62 -1.23 23.30
C THR A 129 24.63 -0.59 24.69
N TRP A 130 23.49 -0.62 25.39
CA TRP A 130 23.38 -0.22 26.79
C TRP A 130 23.75 -1.34 27.78
N HIS A 131 24.31 -2.47 27.30
CA HIS A 131 24.64 -3.65 28.10
C HIS A 131 23.46 -4.20 28.92
N ILE A 132 22.23 -4.08 28.42
CA ILE A 132 21.04 -4.62 29.07
C ILE A 132 20.84 -6.08 28.63
N ASP A 133 20.90 -6.99 29.59
CA ASP A 133 20.68 -8.42 29.42
C ASP A 133 19.41 -8.91 30.12
N ARG A 134 18.87 -8.12 31.06
CA ARG A 134 17.63 -8.44 31.77
C ARG A 134 16.81 -7.18 32.05
N ILE A 135 15.50 -7.28 31.90
CA ILE A 135 14.51 -6.23 32.18
C ILE A 135 13.53 -6.80 33.21
N VAL A 136 13.55 -6.23 34.42
CA VAL A 136 12.64 -6.64 35.51
C VAL A 136 11.27 -5.96 35.37
N GLY A 137 11.25 -4.70 34.91
CA GLY A 137 10.02 -3.94 34.71
C GLY A 137 9.25 -4.31 33.45
N ASN A 138 8.17 -3.57 33.20
CA ASN A 138 7.32 -3.75 32.02
C ASN A 138 7.96 -3.16 30.76
N VAL A 139 7.46 -3.57 29.60
CA VAL A 139 7.59 -2.82 28.34
C VAL A 139 6.26 -2.14 28.05
N VAL A 140 6.22 -0.82 28.12
CA VAL A 140 5.03 -0.01 27.87
C VAL A 140 5.08 0.55 26.46
N ILE A 141 4.03 0.32 25.69
CA ILE A 141 3.82 0.94 24.39
C ILE A 141 3.06 2.24 24.60
N ASP A 142 3.74 3.36 24.34
CA ASP A 142 3.14 4.70 24.34
C ASP A 142 2.78 5.08 22.90
N SER A 143 1.48 5.24 22.65
CA SER A 143 0.95 5.44 21.30
C SER A 143 -0.06 6.58 21.23
N SER A 144 0.09 7.38 20.16
CA SER A 144 -0.89 8.40 19.79
C SER A 144 -2.27 7.80 19.45
N HIS A 145 -2.32 6.54 19.00
CA HIS A 145 -3.55 5.89 18.59
C HIS A 145 -4.21 5.06 19.71
N ALA A 146 -3.67 5.10 20.95
CA ALA A 146 -4.16 4.30 22.08
C ALA A 146 -5.68 4.37 22.30
N ASN A 147 -6.27 5.55 22.12
CA ASN A 147 -7.68 5.82 22.37
C ASN A 147 -8.49 6.11 21.09
N VAL A 148 -7.92 5.80 19.92
CA VAL A 148 -8.58 6.00 18.63
C VAL A 148 -9.34 4.73 18.27
N ASN A 149 -10.59 4.87 17.83
CA ASN A 149 -11.33 3.73 17.27
C ASN A 149 -10.57 3.20 16.03
N PRO A 150 -10.17 1.92 15.96
CA PRO A 150 -9.33 1.44 14.87
C PRO A 150 -9.95 1.51 13.47
N TYR A 151 -11.27 1.65 13.40
CA TYR A 151 -12.02 1.76 12.15
C TYR A 151 -12.85 3.05 12.15
N PRO A 152 -12.72 3.91 11.12
CA PRO A 152 -13.54 5.11 11.01
C PRO A 152 -15.00 4.77 10.66
N PRO A 153 -15.95 5.68 10.94
CA PRO A 153 -17.36 5.48 10.59
C PRO A 153 -17.57 5.22 9.09
N GLY A 154 -18.52 4.35 8.75
CA GLY A 154 -18.94 4.10 7.36
C GLY A 154 -18.12 3.06 6.60
N TRP A 155 -17.10 2.45 7.23
CA TRP A 155 -16.44 1.25 6.72
C TRP A 155 -17.38 0.04 6.77
N MET A 156 -17.31 -0.84 5.76
CA MET A 156 -18.14 -2.04 5.72
C MET A 156 -17.47 -3.18 6.49
N VAL A 157 -18.22 -3.91 7.32
CA VAL A 157 -17.70 -5.04 8.12
C VAL A 157 -17.00 -6.09 7.25
N GLN A 158 -17.52 -6.35 6.04
CA GLN A 158 -16.94 -7.30 5.09
C GLN A 158 -15.55 -6.91 4.57
N ASP A 159 -15.16 -5.63 4.66
CA ASP A 159 -13.87 -5.14 4.19
C ASP A 159 -12.75 -5.37 5.22
N LEU A 160 -13.10 -5.53 6.50
CA LEU A 160 -12.16 -5.54 7.64
C LEU A 160 -11.26 -6.78 7.72
N VAL A 161 -11.59 -7.84 6.98
CA VAL A 161 -10.79 -9.07 6.93
C VAL A 161 -9.63 -8.97 5.94
N TYR A 162 -9.77 -8.08 4.94
CA TYR A 162 -8.78 -7.93 3.88
C TYR A 162 -7.70 -6.93 4.28
N SER A 163 -6.50 -7.10 3.71
CA SER A 163 -5.36 -6.21 4.01
C SER A 163 -5.64 -4.71 3.82
N TYR A 164 -6.51 -4.32 2.89
CA TYR A 164 -6.87 -2.91 2.69
C TYR A 164 -7.80 -2.35 3.78
N GLY A 165 -8.45 -3.22 4.57
CA GLY A 165 -9.23 -2.87 5.74
C GLY A 165 -8.48 -3.11 7.05
N ALA A 166 -7.14 -3.12 7.03
CA ALA A 166 -6.33 -3.29 8.23
C ALA A 166 -6.59 -2.16 9.25
N PRO A 167 -6.71 -2.48 10.55
CA PRO A 167 -7.03 -1.49 11.59
C PRO A 167 -5.89 -0.50 11.84
N LEU A 168 -6.26 0.76 12.04
CA LEU A 168 -5.37 1.76 12.62
C LEU A 168 -5.37 1.62 14.15
N ALA A 169 -4.52 0.72 14.64
CA ALA A 169 -4.45 0.37 16.05
C ALA A 169 -3.37 1.19 16.78
N PRO A 170 -3.31 1.11 18.12
CA PRO A 170 -2.23 1.70 18.93
C PRO A 170 -0.82 1.27 18.48
N VAL A 171 -0.70 0.12 17.83
CA VAL A 171 0.54 -0.33 17.22
C VAL A 171 0.33 -0.55 15.74
N VAL A 172 1.24 -0.02 14.94
CA VAL A 172 1.32 -0.28 13.50
C VAL A 172 2.67 -0.92 13.20
N ILE A 173 2.66 -2.21 12.86
CA ILE A 173 3.85 -2.95 12.41
C ILE A 173 3.50 -3.63 11.09
N ASP A 174 4.31 -3.40 10.06
CA ASP A 174 4.09 -3.89 8.69
C ASP A 174 2.70 -3.55 8.15
N ALA A 175 2.26 -2.33 8.45
CA ALA A 175 0.91 -1.84 8.15
C ALA A 175 -0.21 -2.76 8.67
N ASN A 176 -0.01 -3.45 9.80
CA ASN A 176 -0.97 -4.34 10.45
C ASN A 176 -1.55 -5.41 9.50
N ARG A 177 -0.69 -5.91 8.61
CA ARG A 177 -1.04 -6.89 7.59
C ARG A 177 -0.11 -8.08 7.65
N MET A 178 -0.60 -9.19 7.14
CA MET A 178 0.19 -10.39 6.96
C MET A 178 -0.15 -11.09 5.66
N ILE A 179 0.75 -11.98 5.25
CA ILE A 179 0.58 -12.86 4.10
C ILE A 179 0.43 -14.28 4.63
N VAL A 180 -0.73 -14.89 4.38
CA VAL A 180 -0.96 -16.31 4.59
C VAL A 180 -0.63 -17.03 3.29
N THR A 181 0.24 -18.03 3.36
CA THR A 181 0.62 -18.85 2.21
C THR A 181 0.19 -20.30 2.44
N VAL A 182 -0.50 -20.88 1.46
CA VAL A 182 -0.98 -22.26 1.48
C VAL A 182 -0.30 -23.04 0.36
N ASN A 183 0.63 -23.91 0.74
CA ASN A 183 1.36 -24.78 -0.16
C ASN A 183 0.71 -26.17 -0.21
N PRO A 184 0.56 -26.79 -1.39
CA PRO A 184 0.08 -28.18 -1.46
C PRO A 184 1.11 -29.14 -0.86
N GLY A 185 0.61 -30.24 -0.29
CA GLY A 185 1.42 -31.41 0.03
C GLY A 185 1.92 -32.11 -1.24
N ASP A 186 2.77 -33.12 -1.06
CA ASP A 186 3.36 -33.90 -2.15
C ASP A 186 2.43 -34.95 -2.75
N LYS A 187 1.34 -35.31 -2.07
CA LYS A 187 0.38 -36.33 -2.54
C LYS A 187 -1.08 -36.00 -2.18
N PRO A 188 -2.05 -36.59 -2.89
CA PRO A 188 -3.46 -36.49 -2.55
C PRO A 188 -3.74 -37.02 -1.14
N GLY A 189 -4.69 -36.39 -0.44
CA GLY A 189 -5.04 -36.71 0.94
C GLY A 189 -4.09 -36.12 1.99
N ALA A 190 -2.89 -35.67 1.62
CA ALA A 190 -1.99 -34.99 2.55
C ALA A 190 -2.53 -33.61 2.97
N PRO A 191 -2.34 -33.18 4.23
CA PRO A 191 -2.66 -31.82 4.63
C PRO A 191 -1.82 -30.82 3.82
N ALA A 192 -2.41 -29.69 3.43
CA ALA A 192 -1.65 -28.58 2.88
C ALA A 192 -0.81 -27.93 3.99
N ILE A 193 0.24 -27.21 3.62
CA ILE A 193 1.11 -26.49 4.54
C ILE A 193 0.69 -25.02 4.55
N VAL A 194 0.15 -24.56 5.68
CA VAL A 194 -0.27 -23.17 5.89
C VAL A 194 0.79 -22.45 6.71
N GLU A 195 1.33 -21.36 6.19
CA GLU A 195 2.36 -20.54 6.85
C GLU A 195 1.93 -19.07 6.84
N VAL A 196 2.26 -18.34 7.90
CA VAL A 196 2.11 -16.88 7.98
C VAL A 196 3.50 -16.25 7.92
N GLU A 197 3.70 -15.33 6.98
CA GLU A 197 5.02 -14.76 6.72
C GLU A 197 5.59 -14.02 7.94
N GLY A 198 6.72 -14.54 8.42
CA GLY A 198 7.51 -14.03 9.54
C GLY A 198 6.76 -13.95 10.88
N ASP A 199 5.62 -14.61 11.02
CA ASP A 199 5.03 -14.87 12.33
C ASP A 199 5.75 -16.06 12.99
N LYS A 200 6.11 -15.92 14.27
CA LYS A 200 6.65 -17.03 15.08
C LYS A 200 5.94 -17.15 16.43
N GLY A 201 4.64 -16.83 16.48
CA GLY A 201 3.81 -17.07 17.68
C GLY A 201 2.71 -16.04 17.95
N GLY A 202 2.52 -15.03 17.09
CA GLY A 202 1.44 -14.05 17.21
C GLY A 202 0.13 -14.47 16.55
N ILE A 203 0.15 -15.49 15.68
CA ILE A 203 -1.01 -16.03 14.98
C ILE A 203 -1.16 -17.52 15.30
N VAL A 204 -2.33 -17.94 15.76
CA VAL A 204 -2.65 -19.36 15.99
C VAL A 204 -3.33 -19.92 14.74
N ILE A 205 -2.72 -20.91 14.10
CA ILE A 205 -3.22 -21.47 12.83
C ILE A 205 -4.02 -22.76 13.06
N ASN A 206 -5.29 -22.74 12.69
CA ASN A 206 -6.17 -23.89 12.55
C ASN A 206 -6.26 -24.29 11.05
N ASN A 207 -5.40 -25.23 10.64
CA ASN A 207 -5.30 -25.68 9.26
C ASN A 207 -6.25 -26.86 8.98
N GLN A 208 -7.20 -26.64 8.07
CA GLN A 208 -8.19 -27.62 7.63
C GLN A 208 -8.14 -27.85 6.12
N VAL A 209 -7.03 -27.48 5.47
CA VAL A 209 -6.86 -27.57 4.01
C VAL A 209 -6.25 -28.91 3.64
N THR A 210 -6.84 -29.57 2.64
CA THR A 210 -6.36 -30.86 2.11
C THR A 210 -5.80 -30.73 0.70
N THR A 211 -4.85 -31.60 0.36
CA THR A 211 -4.28 -31.69 -0.99
C THR A 211 -5.06 -32.72 -1.82
N LYS A 212 -5.49 -32.35 -3.02
CA LYS A 212 -6.16 -33.23 -4.00
C LYS A 212 -5.27 -33.50 -5.20
N ASP A 213 -5.61 -34.52 -6.00
CA ASP A 213 -4.90 -34.83 -7.26
C ASP A 213 -4.81 -33.64 -8.21
N LYS A 214 -5.91 -32.89 -8.35
CA LYS A 214 -6.03 -31.76 -9.26
C LYS A 214 -6.61 -30.55 -8.54
N ALA A 215 -6.18 -29.36 -8.97
CA ALA A 215 -6.69 -28.08 -8.46
C ALA A 215 -8.10 -27.72 -8.96
N SER A 216 -8.68 -28.50 -9.88
CA SER A 216 -10.01 -28.21 -10.43
C SER A 216 -11.06 -28.20 -9.32
N ARG A 217 -11.85 -27.12 -9.24
CA ARG A 217 -12.88 -26.91 -8.22
C ARG A 217 -12.32 -26.88 -6.77
N CYS A 218 -11.02 -26.62 -6.61
CA CYS A 218 -10.44 -26.29 -5.32
C CYS A 218 -10.44 -24.77 -5.10
N GLY A 219 -10.76 -24.38 -3.88
CA GLY A 219 -10.67 -23.03 -3.35
C GLY A 219 -10.18 -23.10 -1.91
N VAL A 220 -9.60 -22.00 -1.44
CA VAL A 220 -9.14 -21.86 -0.06
C VAL A 220 -9.83 -20.66 0.56
N ASP A 221 -10.50 -20.90 1.67
CA ASP A 221 -11.18 -19.86 2.45
C ASP A 221 -10.36 -19.55 3.70
N PHE A 222 -10.32 -18.27 4.06
CA PHE A 222 -9.55 -17.75 5.19
C PHE A 222 -10.48 -16.97 6.12
N SER A 223 -10.39 -17.23 7.42
CA SER A 223 -11.07 -16.44 8.43
C SER A 223 -10.16 -16.16 9.63
N MET A 224 -10.35 -15.00 10.25
CA MET A 224 -9.56 -14.53 11.39
C MET A 224 -10.50 -13.99 12.45
N ASN A 225 -10.33 -14.39 13.71
CA ASN A 225 -11.07 -13.81 14.83
C ASN A 225 -10.29 -12.69 15.53
N LYS A 226 -10.91 -12.08 16.55
CA LYS A 226 -10.34 -10.96 17.31
C LYS A 226 -9.13 -11.33 18.18
N GLN A 227 -8.84 -12.61 18.35
CA GLN A 227 -7.68 -13.13 19.08
C GLN A 227 -6.56 -13.57 18.13
N ASN A 228 -6.63 -13.16 16.86
CA ASN A 228 -5.70 -13.57 15.81
C ASN A 228 -5.62 -15.10 15.60
N GLN A 229 -6.73 -15.82 15.80
CA GLN A 229 -6.82 -17.24 15.44
C GLN A 229 -7.25 -17.37 13.97
N LEU A 230 -6.33 -17.84 13.14
CA LEU A 230 -6.51 -18.05 11.71
C LEU A 230 -7.11 -19.43 11.46
N THR A 231 -8.27 -19.50 10.82
CA THR A 231 -8.79 -20.77 10.27
C THR A 231 -8.68 -20.75 8.76
N VAL A 232 -8.09 -21.80 8.19
CA VAL A 232 -7.96 -21.97 6.74
C VAL A 232 -8.61 -23.27 6.30
N ARG A 233 -9.53 -23.20 5.33
CA ARG A 233 -10.36 -24.34 4.89
C ARG A 233 -10.29 -24.53 3.38
N GLY A 234 -10.67 -25.72 2.92
CA GLY A 234 -10.84 -26.02 1.49
C GLY A 234 -9.80 -27.00 0.97
N CYS A 235 -9.35 -26.81 -0.26
CA CYS A 235 -8.35 -27.69 -0.86
C CYS A 235 -7.41 -27.00 -1.84
N VAL A 236 -6.32 -27.69 -2.15
CA VAL A 236 -5.30 -27.31 -3.13
C VAL A 236 -4.91 -28.54 -3.95
N GLY A 237 -4.50 -28.38 -5.22
CA GLY A 237 -4.02 -29.49 -6.05
C GLY A 237 -2.52 -29.78 -5.88
N VAL A 238 -2.11 -31.03 -5.98
CA VAL A 238 -0.67 -31.39 -6.07
C VAL A 238 0.00 -30.59 -7.20
N GLY A 239 1.14 -29.97 -6.89
CA GLY A 239 1.91 -29.17 -7.86
C GLY A 239 1.29 -27.82 -8.24
N GLN A 240 0.12 -27.43 -7.69
CA GLN A 240 -0.42 -26.09 -7.93
C GLN A 240 0.48 -25.01 -7.31
N TRP A 241 0.40 -23.77 -7.80
CA TRP A 241 1.05 -22.64 -7.13
C TRP A 241 0.51 -22.42 -5.72
N ALA A 242 1.40 -21.99 -4.82
CA ALA A 242 1.00 -21.63 -3.47
C ALA A 242 -0.06 -20.52 -3.51
N VAL A 243 -1.19 -20.73 -2.83
CA VAL A 243 -2.23 -19.71 -2.67
C VAL A 243 -1.72 -18.71 -1.65
N GLN A 244 -1.72 -17.42 -2.00
CA GLN A 244 -1.33 -16.36 -1.07
C GLN A 244 -2.50 -15.41 -0.85
N GLN A 245 -2.83 -15.17 0.42
CA GLN A 245 -3.85 -14.23 0.82
C GLN A 245 -3.24 -13.15 1.71
N LYS A 246 -3.42 -11.89 1.33
CA LYS A 246 -3.08 -10.74 2.17
C LYS A 246 -4.25 -10.44 3.10
N MET A 247 -4.02 -10.47 4.40
CA MET A 247 -5.05 -10.31 5.43
C MET A 247 -4.71 -9.18 6.40
N ALA A 248 -5.74 -8.59 6.99
CA ALA A 248 -5.59 -7.70 8.13
C ALA A 248 -5.33 -8.50 9.41
N ILE A 249 -4.42 -8.01 10.25
CA ILE A 249 -4.24 -8.48 11.62
C ILE A 249 -5.37 -7.87 12.46
N GLN A 250 -6.21 -8.70 13.07
CA GLN A 250 -7.43 -8.24 13.75
C GLN A 250 -7.13 -7.59 15.11
N ASN A 251 -6.09 -8.07 15.80
CA ASN A 251 -5.61 -7.48 17.05
C ASN A 251 -4.11 -7.18 16.97
N PRO A 252 -3.72 -6.00 16.48
CA PRO A 252 -2.32 -5.61 16.36
C PRO A 252 -1.57 -5.52 17.69
N LEU A 253 -2.26 -5.26 18.82
CA LEU A 253 -1.61 -5.21 20.13
C LEU A 253 -1.11 -6.60 20.55
N ILE A 254 -1.96 -7.63 20.48
CA ILE A 254 -1.56 -9.02 20.79
C ILE A 254 -0.40 -9.45 19.89
N TYR A 255 -0.48 -9.12 18.61
CA TYR A 255 0.57 -9.41 17.65
C TYR A 255 1.90 -8.74 18.03
N ALA A 256 1.88 -7.44 18.36
CA ALA A 256 3.05 -6.68 18.77
C ALA A 256 3.66 -7.20 20.08
N GLN A 257 2.83 -7.57 21.07
CA GLN A 257 3.31 -8.16 22.33
C GLN A 257 4.10 -9.45 22.07
N GLY A 258 3.59 -10.32 21.19
CA GLY A 258 4.28 -11.54 20.75
C GLY A 258 5.61 -11.23 20.06
N LEU A 259 5.61 -10.27 19.12
CA LEU A 259 6.82 -9.87 18.40
C LEU A 259 7.90 -9.28 19.32
N ILE A 260 7.52 -8.39 20.25
CA ILE A 260 8.46 -7.78 21.21
C ILE A 260 9.10 -8.86 22.09
N LYS A 261 8.28 -9.76 22.67
CA LYS A 261 8.77 -10.87 23.50
C LYS A 261 9.72 -11.77 22.71
N GLN A 262 9.35 -12.11 21.48
CA GLN A 262 10.19 -12.92 20.60
C GLN A 262 11.52 -12.23 20.30
N GLN A 263 11.49 -10.93 20.00
CA GLN A 263 12.69 -10.19 19.63
C GLN A 263 13.66 -10.04 20.82
N LEU A 264 13.16 -9.79 22.01
CA LEU A 264 13.97 -9.78 23.24
C LEU A 264 14.62 -11.14 23.48
N ASN A 265 13.87 -12.24 23.31
CA ASN A 265 14.41 -13.59 23.42
C ASN A 265 15.52 -13.87 22.38
N GLN A 266 15.34 -13.43 21.13
CA GLN A 266 16.37 -13.57 20.08
C GLN A 266 17.64 -12.79 20.38
N LEU A 267 17.52 -11.68 21.11
CA LEU A 267 18.65 -10.90 21.61
C LEU A 267 19.25 -11.51 22.88
N ASN A 268 18.75 -12.64 23.40
CA ASN A 268 19.12 -13.18 24.71
C ASN A 268 18.95 -12.12 25.81
N ILE A 269 17.83 -11.38 25.78
CA ILE A 269 17.42 -10.45 26.84
C ILE A 269 16.25 -11.07 27.58
N VAL A 270 16.41 -11.31 28.89
CA VAL A 270 15.34 -11.83 29.74
C VAL A 270 14.40 -10.70 30.11
N HIS A 271 13.10 -10.85 29.83
CA HIS A 271 12.07 -9.90 30.24
C HIS A 271 11.10 -10.58 31.21
N GLU A 272 11.07 -10.10 32.45
CA GLU A 272 10.27 -10.66 33.55
C GLU A 272 8.91 -9.98 33.69
N GLY A 273 8.78 -8.75 33.18
CA GLY A 273 7.53 -8.00 33.17
C GLY A 273 6.55 -8.37 32.06
N THR A 274 5.60 -7.47 31.83
CA THR A 274 4.57 -7.61 30.79
C THR A 274 4.71 -6.53 29.72
N VAL A 275 4.21 -6.81 28.52
CA VAL A 275 4.12 -5.81 27.44
C VAL A 275 2.71 -5.22 27.45
N THR A 276 2.54 -3.93 27.72
CA THR A 276 1.21 -3.30 27.90
C THR A 276 1.12 -1.95 27.19
N LEU A 277 -0.10 -1.43 27.01
CA LEU A 277 -0.31 -0.04 26.60
C LEU A 277 -0.19 0.88 27.82
N GLY A 278 0.34 2.08 27.63
CA GLY A 278 0.43 3.09 28.68
C GLY A 278 0.98 4.39 28.15
N ARG A 279 1.47 5.25 29.05
CA ARG A 279 2.16 6.49 28.70
C ARG A 279 3.52 6.51 29.35
N ALA A 280 4.50 7.04 28.63
CA ALA A 280 5.81 7.32 29.18
C ALA A 280 5.75 8.54 30.10
N PRO A 281 6.38 8.48 31.29
CA PRO A 281 6.54 9.65 32.13
C PRO A 281 7.49 10.65 31.46
N ALA A 282 7.30 11.93 31.78
CA ALA A 282 8.28 12.97 31.43
C ALA A 282 9.65 12.62 32.03
N GLY A 283 10.72 12.87 31.29
CA GLY A 283 12.10 12.61 31.76
C GLY A 283 12.59 11.16 31.61
N SER A 284 11.86 10.28 30.91
CA SER A 284 12.41 8.97 30.54
C SER A 284 13.69 9.11 29.69
N LEU A 285 14.70 8.28 29.97
CA LEU A 285 15.99 8.29 29.29
C LEU A 285 15.87 7.71 27.89
N LEU A 286 16.07 8.54 26.86
CA LEU A 286 16.06 8.11 25.47
C LEU A 286 17.24 7.16 25.18
N LEU A 287 16.95 5.92 24.80
CA LEU A 287 17.95 4.90 24.49
C LEU A 287 18.26 4.84 22.99
N ALA A 288 17.23 4.97 22.16
CA ALA A 288 17.36 4.90 20.70
C ALA A 288 16.20 5.59 19.97
N THR A 289 16.46 6.02 18.74
CA THR A 289 15.47 6.60 17.82
C THR A 289 15.61 5.97 16.45
N ASP A 290 14.48 5.57 15.89
CA ASP A 290 14.32 5.12 14.52
C ASP A 290 13.42 6.13 13.77
N THR A 291 13.82 6.53 12.58
CA THR A 291 13.12 7.57 11.80
C THR A 291 12.52 7.00 10.52
N SER A 292 11.27 7.35 10.23
CA SER A 292 10.61 6.95 8.98
C SER A 292 11.27 7.58 7.75
N LYS A 293 10.82 7.16 6.57
CA LYS A 293 10.97 7.95 5.34
C LYS A 293 10.33 9.35 5.50
N PRO A 294 10.77 10.35 4.71
CA PRO A 294 10.17 11.67 4.76
C PRO A 294 8.72 11.62 4.24
N ILE A 295 7.86 12.55 4.69
CA ILE A 295 6.44 12.62 4.29
C ILE A 295 6.26 12.59 2.77
N ALA A 296 7.13 13.27 2.02
CA ALA A 296 7.10 13.22 0.55
C ALA A 296 7.13 11.79 -0.01
N GLN A 297 7.94 10.90 0.58
CA GLN A 297 8.04 9.50 0.17
C GLN A 297 6.91 8.64 0.76
N LEU A 298 6.47 8.92 1.99
CA LEU A 298 5.32 8.22 2.58
C LEU A 298 4.03 8.52 1.80
N MET A 299 3.86 9.75 1.31
CA MET A 299 2.78 10.13 0.40
C MET A 299 2.85 9.34 -0.92
N ALA A 300 4.05 9.10 -1.47
CA ALA A 300 4.17 8.21 -2.64
C ALA A 300 3.81 6.75 -2.30
N ASP A 301 4.19 6.27 -1.12
CA ASP A 301 3.78 4.96 -0.58
C ASP A 301 2.26 4.91 -0.27
N THR A 302 1.58 6.06 -0.12
CA THR A 302 0.11 6.18 -0.04
C THR A 302 -0.54 6.20 -1.43
N LEU A 303 -0.22 7.19 -2.27
CA LEU A 303 -0.95 7.51 -3.49
C LEU A 303 -0.71 6.50 -4.61
N LYS A 304 0.52 6.00 -4.79
CA LYS A 304 0.85 5.06 -5.88
C LYS A 304 0.17 3.70 -5.70
N PRO A 305 0.35 2.98 -4.58
CA PRO A 305 -0.34 1.71 -4.36
C PRO A 305 -1.77 1.87 -3.84
N SER A 306 -2.19 3.09 -3.46
CA SER A 306 -3.49 3.41 -2.86
C SER A 306 -3.67 2.84 -1.45
N ASP A 307 -2.68 2.99 -0.59
CA ASP A 307 -2.64 2.38 0.74
C ASP A 307 -3.57 3.11 1.74
N ASN A 308 -4.58 2.40 2.27
CA ASN A 308 -5.56 2.99 3.19
C ASN A 308 -4.97 3.35 4.54
N LEU A 309 -4.20 2.43 5.14
CA LEU A 309 -3.66 2.61 6.49
C LEU A 309 -2.68 3.79 6.53
N TYR A 310 -1.86 3.95 5.48
CA TYR A 310 -0.97 5.10 5.38
C TYR A 310 -1.76 6.41 5.34
N ALA A 311 -2.79 6.51 4.49
CA ALA A 311 -3.60 7.72 4.38
C ALA A 311 -4.30 8.07 5.71
N ASP A 312 -4.86 7.06 6.38
CA ASP A 312 -5.57 7.22 7.64
C ASP A 312 -4.64 7.61 8.80
N SER A 313 -3.44 7.01 8.87
CA SER A 313 -2.41 7.40 9.82
C SER A 313 -1.95 8.85 9.60
N LEU A 314 -1.62 9.22 8.35
CA LEU A 314 -1.20 10.57 8.01
C LEU A 314 -2.30 11.61 8.31
N PHE A 315 -3.56 11.25 8.07
CA PHE A 315 -4.71 12.11 8.35
C PHE A 315 -4.86 12.41 9.84
N LEU A 316 -4.86 11.39 10.70
CA LEU A 316 -4.94 11.59 12.14
C LEU A 316 -3.70 12.30 12.70
N HIS A 317 -2.51 11.98 12.19
CA HIS A 317 -1.28 12.59 12.64
C HIS A 317 -1.22 14.09 12.30
N ALA A 318 -1.66 14.47 11.09
CA ALA A 318 -1.80 15.86 10.70
C ALA A 318 -2.80 16.61 11.59
N ALA A 319 -3.95 15.99 11.89
CA ALA A 319 -4.95 16.59 12.77
C ALA A 319 -4.41 16.76 14.20
N ALA A 320 -3.74 15.73 14.73
CA ALA A 320 -3.13 15.76 16.05
C ALA A 320 -2.03 16.83 16.13
N LYS A 321 -1.25 17.03 15.07
CA LYS A 321 -0.23 18.08 15.00
C LYS A 321 -0.84 19.48 15.06
N LEU A 322 -1.97 19.70 14.40
CA LEU A 322 -2.70 20.98 14.43
C LEU A 322 -3.36 21.24 15.79
N GLN A 323 -3.88 20.19 16.44
CA GLN A 323 -4.53 20.29 17.74
C GLN A 323 -3.52 20.39 18.90
N GLY A 324 -2.32 19.81 18.74
CA GLY A 324 -1.31 19.67 19.79
C GLY A 324 -1.43 18.37 20.61
N THR A 325 -2.48 17.58 20.40
CA THR A 325 -2.74 16.31 21.10
C THR A 325 -3.39 15.29 20.15
N PRO A 326 -3.34 13.98 20.45
CA PRO A 326 -4.05 12.97 19.67
C PRO A 326 -5.57 13.21 19.64
N VAL A 327 -6.19 12.91 18.50
CA VAL A 327 -7.62 13.16 18.24
C VAL A 327 -8.32 11.95 17.63
N ASN A 328 -9.65 11.91 17.74
CA ASN A 328 -10.49 10.89 17.10
C ASN A 328 -10.93 11.30 15.69
N TRP A 329 -11.54 10.37 14.93
CA TRP A 329 -12.00 10.61 13.55
C TRP A 329 -12.90 11.83 13.38
N ALA A 330 -13.87 12.04 14.29
CA ALA A 330 -14.80 13.16 14.20
C ALA A 330 -14.08 14.51 14.35
N ASP A 331 -13.16 14.60 15.31
CA ASP A 331 -12.33 15.79 15.53
C ASP A 331 -11.37 16.00 14.36
N ALA A 332 -10.70 14.93 13.90
CA ALA A 332 -9.78 14.97 12.76
C ALA A 332 -10.47 15.48 11.49
N GLN A 333 -11.68 14.99 11.18
CA GLN A 333 -12.50 15.50 10.08
C GLN A 333 -12.71 17.01 10.20
N SER A 334 -13.14 17.50 11.36
CA SER A 334 -13.41 18.92 11.58
C SER A 334 -12.15 19.78 11.42
N ILE A 335 -11.05 19.36 12.06
CA ILE A 335 -9.75 20.05 12.07
C ILE A 335 -9.17 20.11 10.66
N ILE A 336 -9.09 18.98 9.95
CA ILE A 336 -8.49 18.92 8.61
C ILE A 336 -9.34 19.69 7.60
N LYS A 337 -10.67 19.57 7.66
CA LYS A 337 -11.57 20.29 6.77
C LYS A 337 -11.44 21.80 6.95
N LYS A 338 -11.42 22.28 8.20
CA LYS A 338 -11.22 23.70 8.53
C LYS A 338 -9.85 24.19 8.07
N PHE A 339 -8.79 23.42 8.34
CA PHE A 339 -7.43 23.74 7.91
C PHE A 339 -7.34 23.86 6.39
N LEU A 340 -7.78 22.86 5.64
CA LEU A 340 -7.75 22.87 4.18
C LEU A 340 -8.55 24.06 3.62
N GLN A 341 -9.74 24.33 4.15
CA GLN A 341 -10.53 25.48 3.72
C GLN A 341 -9.80 26.82 3.96
N GLN A 342 -9.19 27.00 5.14
CA GLN A 342 -8.44 28.21 5.47
C GLN A 342 -7.19 28.39 4.58
N GLN A 343 -6.48 27.31 4.29
CA GLN A 343 -5.27 27.39 3.49
C GLN A 343 -5.55 27.56 2.00
N THR A 344 -6.65 26.98 1.50
CA THR A 344 -6.92 26.89 0.06
C THR A 344 -8.03 27.83 -0.44
N ASN A 345 -8.85 28.37 0.46
CA ASN A 345 -10.11 29.06 0.16
C ASN A 345 -11.13 28.22 -0.62
N ILE A 346 -10.97 26.89 -0.67
CA ILE A 346 -11.95 25.98 -1.29
C ILE A 346 -13.15 25.85 -0.36
N PRO A 347 -14.40 25.99 -0.85
CA PRO A 347 -15.59 25.79 -0.03
C PRO A 347 -15.77 24.30 0.30
N LEU A 348 -15.45 23.92 1.54
CA LEU A 348 -15.53 22.54 2.03
C LEU A 348 -16.68 22.33 3.02
N GLN A 349 -17.61 23.28 3.18
CA GLN A 349 -18.72 23.18 4.13
C GLN A 349 -19.52 21.90 3.93
N ASN A 350 -19.85 21.58 2.66
CA ASN A 350 -20.62 20.41 2.25
C ASN A 350 -19.76 19.17 1.95
N ALA A 351 -18.43 19.26 2.14
CA ALA A 351 -17.57 18.10 2.05
C ALA A 351 -17.61 17.29 3.35
N ILE A 352 -17.52 15.97 3.22
CA ILE A 352 -17.41 15.02 4.33
C ILE A 352 -16.12 14.23 4.12
N LEU A 353 -15.19 14.36 5.07
CA LEU A 353 -13.87 13.74 5.09
C LEU A 353 -13.78 12.83 6.32
N THR A 354 -14.57 11.75 6.33
CA THR A 354 -14.74 10.89 7.51
C THR A 354 -13.46 10.15 7.86
N ASP A 355 -12.67 9.81 6.85
CA ASP A 355 -11.36 9.19 6.98
C ASP A 355 -10.34 9.81 6.00
N GLY A 356 -9.09 9.35 6.06
CA GLY A 356 -8.05 9.76 5.13
C GLY A 356 -8.04 8.93 3.84
N SER A 357 -8.54 7.70 3.90
CA SER A 357 -8.38 6.69 2.84
C SER A 357 -9.45 6.73 1.75
N GLY A 358 -10.63 7.27 2.03
CA GLY A 358 -11.81 7.23 1.17
C GLY A 358 -12.51 5.87 1.16
N LEU A 359 -12.33 5.03 2.20
CA LEU A 359 -13.01 3.73 2.28
C LEU A 359 -14.38 3.87 2.97
N SER A 360 -14.62 4.96 3.70
CA SER A 360 -15.94 5.27 4.24
C SER A 360 -16.99 5.51 3.16
N ARG A 361 -18.18 4.94 3.36
CA ARG A 361 -19.36 5.24 2.55
C ARG A 361 -19.98 6.60 2.87
N HIS A 362 -19.52 7.28 3.92
CA HIS A 362 -20.01 8.59 4.33
C HIS A 362 -19.25 9.74 3.66
N ASP A 363 -18.08 9.48 3.08
CA ASP A 363 -17.27 10.50 2.41
C ASP A 363 -18.03 11.14 1.26
N LEU A 364 -17.92 12.47 1.14
CA LEU A 364 -18.55 13.25 0.09
C LEU A 364 -17.61 14.36 -0.37
N LEU A 365 -17.31 14.36 -1.67
CA LEU A 365 -16.57 15.41 -2.37
C LEU A 365 -17.21 15.72 -3.70
N THR A 366 -16.99 16.93 -4.21
CA THR A 366 -17.38 17.32 -5.56
C THR A 366 -16.17 17.26 -6.52
N PRO A 367 -16.39 17.03 -7.83
CA PRO A 367 -15.35 17.20 -8.82
C PRO A 367 -14.69 18.59 -8.76
N ASN A 368 -15.47 19.64 -8.51
CA ASN A 368 -14.98 21.00 -8.41
C ASN A 368 -14.03 21.23 -7.23
N GLN A 369 -14.37 20.73 -6.04
CA GLN A 369 -13.47 20.80 -4.88
C GLN A 369 -12.14 20.09 -5.17
N THR A 370 -12.21 18.95 -5.85
CA THR A 370 -11.04 18.14 -6.19
C THR A 370 -10.14 18.85 -7.21
N VAL A 371 -10.70 19.37 -8.30
CA VAL A 371 -9.94 20.15 -9.29
C VAL A 371 -9.38 21.44 -8.68
N SER A 372 -10.12 22.10 -7.79
CA SER A 372 -9.65 23.29 -7.08
C SER A 372 -8.44 22.99 -6.20
N LEU A 373 -8.43 21.86 -5.50
CA LEU A 373 -7.26 21.41 -4.72
C LEU A 373 -6.07 21.13 -5.64
N LEU A 374 -6.27 20.40 -6.73
CA LEU A 374 -5.21 20.08 -7.69
C LEU A 374 -4.62 21.35 -8.31
N LYS A 375 -5.45 22.35 -8.62
CA LYS A 375 -5.01 23.68 -9.08
C LYS A 375 -4.20 24.40 -8.00
N PHE A 376 -4.71 24.44 -6.75
CA PHE A 376 -4.04 25.08 -5.62
C PHE A 376 -2.62 24.53 -5.42
N LEU A 377 -2.48 23.20 -5.45
CA LEU A 377 -1.20 22.51 -5.26
C LEU A 377 -0.26 22.74 -6.44
N TYR A 378 -0.78 22.69 -7.67
CA TYR A 378 0.00 22.92 -8.88
C TYR A 378 0.63 24.32 -8.90
N GLU A 379 -0.03 25.33 -8.34
CA GLU A 379 0.46 26.72 -8.38
C GLU A 379 1.52 27.06 -7.31
N ARG A 380 1.85 26.13 -6.39
CA ARG A 380 2.69 26.42 -5.21
C ARG A 380 3.93 25.53 -5.15
N PHE A 381 5.10 26.09 -5.39
CA PHE A 381 6.39 25.42 -5.15
C PHE A 381 6.77 25.52 -3.65
N PRO A 382 7.35 24.46 -3.02
CA PRO A 382 7.70 23.15 -3.59
C PRO A 382 6.57 22.11 -3.57
N LEU A 383 5.38 22.43 -3.03
CA LEU A 383 4.26 21.48 -2.91
C LEU A 383 3.90 20.79 -4.24
N SER A 384 3.93 21.56 -5.34
CA SER A 384 3.63 21.05 -6.68
C SER A 384 4.53 19.88 -7.07
N TYR A 385 5.83 19.95 -6.78
CA TYR A 385 6.80 18.92 -7.15
C TYR A 385 6.53 17.62 -6.39
N GLU A 386 6.48 17.69 -5.07
CA GLU A 386 6.31 16.51 -4.21
C GLU A 386 4.97 15.82 -4.47
N TYR A 387 3.91 16.60 -4.58
CA TYR A 387 2.57 16.07 -4.74
C TYR A 387 2.37 15.40 -6.11
N ILE A 388 2.83 16.04 -7.20
CA ILE A 388 2.75 15.45 -8.55
C ILE A 388 3.64 14.22 -8.67
N ALA A 389 4.80 14.21 -8.00
CA ALA A 389 5.71 13.06 -7.99
C ALA A 389 5.10 11.82 -7.33
N ALA A 390 4.32 12.01 -6.26
CA ALA A 390 3.66 10.94 -5.54
C ALA A 390 2.46 10.31 -6.28
N LEU A 391 1.87 10.96 -7.28
CA LEU A 391 0.76 10.38 -8.04
C LEU A 391 1.21 9.18 -8.91
N PRO A 392 0.32 8.17 -9.12
CA PRO A 392 0.54 7.14 -10.12
C PRO A 392 0.72 7.71 -11.54
N ILE A 393 1.58 7.09 -12.34
CA ILE A 393 1.93 7.49 -13.71
C ILE A 393 1.35 6.49 -14.71
N SER A 394 0.66 6.98 -15.75
CA SER A 394 0.09 6.15 -16.82
C SER A 394 1.11 5.18 -17.42
N GLY A 395 0.77 3.89 -17.41
CA GLY A 395 1.55 2.85 -18.07
C GLY A 395 2.91 2.56 -17.44
N ARG A 396 3.19 3.08 -16.22
CA ARG A 396 4.47 2.88 -15.52
C ARG A 396 4.31 2.25 -14.16
N ASP A 397 3.56 2.91 -13.27
CA ASP A 397 3.63 2.65 -11.84
C ASP A 397 2.26 2.69 -11.15
N GLY A 398 2.22 2.23 -9.90
CA GLY A 398 1.05 2.28 -9.04
C GLY A 398 -0.20 1.63 -9.66
N THR A 399 -1.37 2.23 -9.40
CA THR A 399 -2.66 1.75 -9.92
C THR A 399 -2.92 2.08 -11.39
N LEU A 400 -2.03 2.84 -12.03
CA LEU A 400 -2.09 3.18 -13.46
C LEU A 400 -1.09 2.37 -14.32
N GLN A 401 -0.24 1.54 -13.72
CA GLN A 401 0.77 0.73 -14.43
C GLN A 401 0.25 -0.05 -15.64
N ARG A 402 -1.00 -0.51 -15.59
CA ARG A 402 -1.66 -1.29 -16.66
C ARG A 402 -2.67 -0.50 -17.50
N ARG A 403 -2.83 0.81 -17.27
CA ARG A 403 -3.73 1.70 -18.03
C ARG A 403 -2.91 2.67 -18.87
N PHE A 404 -3.49 3.19 -19.95
CA PHE A 404 -2.89 4.26 -20.75
C PHE A 404 -1.47 3.94 -21.28
N LYS A 405 -1.28 2.73 -21.84
CA LYS A 405 0.04 2.24 -22.28
C LYS A 405 0.42 2.62 -23.72
N ARG A 406 -0.49 3.25 -24.47
CA ARG A 406 -0.20 3.65 -25.84
C ARG A 406 0.78 4.84 -25.85
N PRO A 407 1.60 5.01 -26.88
CA PRO A 407 2.55 6.12 -26.96
C PRO A 407 1.91 7.52 -26.80
N ASP A 408 0.65 7.68 -27.23
CA ASP A 408 -0.14 8.92 -27.11
C ASP A 408 -0.76 9.13 -25.71
N GLN A 409 -0.48 8.26 -24.73
CA GLN A 409 -1.09 8.29 -23.39
C GLN A 409 -0.11 7.97 -22.24
N GLN A 410 0.89 7.13 -22.51
CA GLN A 410 1.88 6.71 -21.53
C GLN A 410 2.67 7.91 -21.04
N ASP A 411 2.94 7.98 -19.74
CA ASP A 411 3.61 9.11 -19.07
C ASP A 411 2.86 10.46 -19.09
N LEU A 412 1.72 10.55 -19.79
CA LEU A 412 0.93 11.79 -19.94
C LEU A 412 -0.21 11.95 -18.92
N VAL A 413 -0.43 10.97 -18.05
CA VAL A 413 -1.45 11.02 -16.99
C VAL A 413 -0.79 10.79 -15.64
N ARG A 414 -0.99 11.73 -14.71
CA ARG A 414 -0.63 11.56 -13.30
C ARG A 414 -1.89 11.68 -12.46
N ALA A 415 -2.41 10.57 -11.98
CA ALA A 415 -3.74 10.59 -11.37
C ALA A 415 -3.96 9.52 -10.32
N LYS A 416 -4.77 9.87 -9.32
CA LYS A 416 -5.20 8.96 -8.26
C LYS A 416 -6.47 8.24 -8.68
N THR A 417 -6.41 6.91 -8.68
CA THR A 417 -7.59 6.06 -8.85
C THR A 417 -8.36 5.93 -7.54
N GLY A 418 -9.69 5.82 -7.61
CA GLY A 418 -10.50 5.28 -6.52
C GLY A 418 -11.46 4.22 -7.06
N THR A 419 -11.64 3.15 -6.30
CA THR A 419 -12.53 2.05 -6.68
C THR A 419 -13.09 1.42 -5.42
N MET A 420 -14.42 1.32 -5.37
CA MET A 420 -15.14 0.51 -4.39
C MET A 420 -16.28 -0.17 -5.14
N THR A 421 -16.96 -1.11 -4.48
CA THR A 421 -18.22 -1.63 -4.99
C THR A 421 -19.19 -0.48 -5.32
N GLY A 422 -19.58 -0.34 -6.58
CA GLY A 422 -20.45 0.73 -7.09
C GLY A 422 -19.83 2.13 -7.22
N VAL A 423 -18.51 2.31 -7.08
CA VAL A 423 -17.86 3.63 -7.18
C VAL A 423 -16.58 3.52 -8.01
N ILE A 424 -16.38 4.45 -8.95
CA ILE A 424 -15.14 4.65 -9.69
C ILE A 424 -14.79 6.13 -9.69
N SER A 425 -13.52 6.43 -9.42
CA SER A 425 -12.99 7.78 -9.53
C SER A 425 -11.60 7.80 -10.15
N LEU A 426 -11.29 8.89 -10.85
CA LEU A 426 -9.95 9.23 -11.32
C LEU A 426 -9.81 10.76 -11.34
N SER A 427 -8.82 11.28 -10.63
CA SER A 427 -8.49 12.72 -10.66
C SER A 427 -6.98 12.93 -10.65
N GLY A 428 -6.54 14.01 -11.27
CA GLY A 428 -5.13 14.38 -11.34
C GLY A 428 -4.83 15.31 -12.49
N TYR A 429 -3.71 15.08 -13.15
CA TYR A 429 -3.19 15.91 -14.24
C TYR A 429 -3.09 15.15 -15.56
N LEU A 430 -3.45 15.81 -16.66
CA LEU A 430 -3.24 15.37 -18.04
C LEU A 430 -2.28 16.33 -18.74
N TYR A 431 -1.29 15.79 -19.44
CA TYR A 431 -0.35 16.57 -20.26
C TYR A 431 -0.72 16.38 -21.74
N THR A 432 -1.35 17.39 -22.34
CA THR A 432 -1.85 17.29 -23.72
C THR A 432 -0.73 17.29 -24.75
N ALA A 433 -1.06 16.90 -25.98
CA ALA A 433 -0.13 16.89 -27.11
C ALA A 433 0.46 18.28 -27.43
N ASN A 434 -0.27 19.37 -27.17
CA ASN A 434 0.20 20.76 -27.33
C ASN A 434 0.83 21.35 -26.05
N ALA A 435 1.23 20.49 -25.10
CA ALA A 435 1.93 20.86 -23.86
C ALA A 435 1.14 21.70 -22.85
N HIS A 436 -0.20 21.69 -22.92
CA HIS A 436 -1.03 22.19 -21.85
C HIS A 436 -1.08 21.17 -20.70
N THR A 437 -1.29 21.68 -19.48
CA THR A 437 -1.54 20.84 -18.30
C THR A 437 -2.98 21.02 -17.87
N LEU A 438 -3.77 19.94 -17.87
CA LEU A 438 -5.15 19.95 -17.43
C LEU A 438 -5.25 19.33 -16.04
N ALA A 439 -5.92 19.98 -15.10
CA ALA A 439 -6.43 19.32 -13.90
C ALA A 439 -7.80 18.73 -14.19
N PHE A 440 -8.07 17.53 -13.69
CA PHE A 440 -9.36 16.88 -13.88
C PHE A 440 -9.79 16.08 -12.66
N ALA A 441 -11.10 15.89 -12.52
CA ALA A 441 -11.73 14.92 -11.63
C ALA A 441 -12.94 14.29 -12.31
N ILE A 442 -13.00 12.96 -12.30
CA ILE A 442 -14.12 12.17 -12.85
C ILE A 442 -14.61 11.21 -11.77
N TYR A 443 -15.85 11.38 -11.32
CA TYR A 443 -16.51 10.55 -10.30
C TYR A 443 -17.74 9.87 -10.89
N ILE A 444 -17.83 8.56 -10.70
CA ILE A 444 -18.96 7.75 -11.14
C ILE A 444 -19.42 6.91 -9.95
N ASN A 445 -20.65 7.16 -9.50
CA ASN A 445 -21.29 6.39 -8.45
C ASN A 445 -22.45 5.60 -9.04
N ARG A 446 -22.78 4.47 -8.42
CA ARG A 446 -23.99 3.73 -8.75
C ARG A 446 -25.23 4.59 -8.49
N LEU A 447 -26.27 4.37 -9.27
CA LEU A 447 -27.60 4.85 -8.94
C LEU A 447 -28.25 3.93 -7.88
N PRO A 448 -29.15 4.45 -7.03
CA PRO A 448 -30.00 3.61 -6.20
C PRO A 448 -30.67 2.49 -7.02
N GLY A 449 -30.78 1.28 -6.45
CA GLY A 449 -31.39 0.12 -7.12
C GLY A 449 -30.52 -0.61 -8.14
N THR A 450 -29.37 -0.06 -8.56
CA THR A 450 -28.49 -0.76 -9.51
C THR A 450 -27.58 -1.79 -8.83
N LYS A 451 -27.36 -2.93 -9.51
CA LYS A 451 -26.51 -4.02 -9.00
C LYS A 451 -25.07 -3.53 -8.76
N PRO A 452 -24.35 -4.08 -7.77
CA PRO A 452 -23.03 -3.55 -7.42
C PRO A 452 -21.92 -3.82 -8.46
N SER A 453 -22.12 -4.76 -9.39
CA SER A 453 -21.15 -5.26 -10.40
C SER A 453 -20.84 -4.26 -11.54
N VAL A 454 -21.13 -2.98 -11.34
CA VAL A 454 -21.12 -1.94 -12.37
C VAL A 454 -19.72 -1.32 -12.58
N SER A 455 -18.79 -1.52 -11.63
CA SER A 455 -17.48 -0.86 -11.62
C SER A 455 -16.52 -1.28 -12.77
N GLY A 456 -16.71 -2.44 -13.40
CA GLY A 456 -15.85 -2.84 -14.52
C GLY A 456 -16.09 -2.02 -15.79
N ARG A 457 -17.37 -1.85 -16.17
CA ARG A 457 -17.79 -1.20 -17.43
C ARG A 457 -17.43 0.27 -17.47
N TYR A 458 -17.67 0.99 -16.38
CA TYR A 458 -17.46 2.44 -16.36
C TYR A 458 -15.98 2.85 -16.27
N ARG A 459 -15.06 1.94 -15.91
CA ARG A 459 -13.62 2.21 -15.94
C ARG A 459 -13.16 2.57 -17.36
N TYR A 460 -13.70 1.91 -18.37
CA TYR A 460 -13.40 2.20 -19.78
C TYR A 460 -13.90 3.58 -20.21
N VAL A 461 -15.02 4.05 -19.65
CA VAL A 461 -15.54 5.40 -19.91
C VAL A 461 -14.59 6.46 -19.36
N VAL A 462 -14.10 6.27 -18.13
CA VAL A 462 -13.09 7.17 -17.53
C VAL A 462 -11.82 7.20 -18.40
N ASP A 463 -11.33 6.04 -18.84
CA ASP A 463 -10.15 5.97 -19.71
C ASP A 463 -10.39 6.64 -21.08
N ALA A 464 -11.57 6.46 -21.67
CA ALA A 464 -11.96 7.08 -22.92
C ALA A 464 -12.07 8.61 -22.80
N LEU A 465 -12.62 9.13 -21.71
CA LEU A 465 -12.66 10.57 -21.43
C LEU A 465 -11.25 11.16 -21.28
N CYS A 466 -10.37 10.51 -20.50
CA CYS A 466 -8.98 10.96 -20.39
C CYS A 466 -8.26 10.92 -21.75
N ALA A 467 -8.45 9.86 -22.54
CA ALA A 467 -7.90 9.76 -23.90
C ALA A 467 -8.41 10.88 -24.81
N TYR A 468 -9.70 11.18 -24.74
CA TYR A 468 -10.31 12.28 -25.47
C TYR A 468 -9.66 13.62 -25.12
N PHE A 469 -9.52 13.94 -23.83
CA PHE A 469 -8.92 15.20 -23.38
C PHE A 469 -7.42 15.31 -23.68
N LEU A 470 -6.66 14.20 -23.67
CA LEU A 470 -5.23 14.19 -24.04
C LEU A 470 -4.98 14.64 -25.49
N GLN A 471 -5.92 14.31 -26.39
CA GLN A 471 -5.84 14.64 -27.82
C GLN A 471 -6.28 16.08 -28.14
N GLN A 472 -6.96 16.75 -27.20
CA GLN A 472 -7.46 18.10 -27.43
C GLN A 472 -6.35 19.16 -27.38
N LYS A 473 -6.60 20.25 -28.11
CA LYS A 473 -5.78 21.47 -28.10
C LYS A 473 -6.64 22.61 -27.55
N PRO A 474 -6.67 22.83 -26.22
CA PRO A 474 -7.59 23.78 -25.60
C PRO A 474 -7.40 25.23 -26.08
N SER A 475 -6.18 25.60 -26.50
CA SER A 475 -5.91 26.78 -27.31
C SER A 475 -4.78 26.55 -28.31
N ASN A 476 -4.75 27.35 -29.39
CA ASN A 476 -3.70 27.31 -30.43
C ASN A 476 -2.47 28.17 -30.08
N ASN A 477 -2.29 28.55 -28.80
CA ASN A 477 -1.20 29.43 -28.41
C ASN A 477 0.14 28.68 -28.49
N SER A 478 0.95 28.98 -29.51
CA SER A 478 2.30 28.41 -29.72
C SER A 478 3.26 28.64 -28.54
N TRP A 479 2.90 29.56 -27.63
CA TRP A 479 3.64 29.90 -26.41
C TRP A 479 3.22 29.09 -25.17
N ALA A 480 2.31 28.12 -25.25
CA ALA A 480 1.88 27.32 -24.11
C ALA A 480 3.05 26.65 -23.34
N LYS A 481 4.11 26.24 -24.05
CA LYS A 481 5.36 25.72 -23.45
C LYS A 481 6.13 26.77 -22.64
N VAL A 482 5.97 28.05 -22.95
CA VAL A 482 6.63 29.18 -22.25
C VAL A 482 5.79 29.61 -21.05
N PHE A 483 4.46 29.51 -21.13
CA PHE A 483 3.55 29.85 -20.04
C PHE A 483 3.28 28.69 -19.06
N SER A 484 3.74 27.47 -19.34
CA SER A 484 3.67 26.39 -18.36
C SER A 484 4.56 26.72 -17.16
N LYS A 485 3.96 27.06 -16.02
CA LYS A 485 4.67 27.45 -14.78
C LYS A 485 5.73 26.45 -14.33
N HIS A 486 5.55 25.17 -14.67
CA HIS A 486 6.49 24.11 -14.34
C HIS A 486 6.89 23.37 -15.61
N PRO A 487 8.21 23.17 -15.87
CA PRO A 487 8.62 22.18 -16.85
C PRO A 487 8.07 20.82 -16.42
N ARG A 488 7.77 19.94 -17.39
CA ARG A 488 7.38 18.56 -17.07
C ARG A 488 8.40 17.98 -16.09
N ILE A 489 7.95 17.64 -14.89
CA ILE A 489 8.83 17.13 -13.83
C ILE A 489 9.55 15.89 -14.37
N LYS A 490 10.87 16.03 -14.55
CA LYS A 490 11.72 14.93 -15.01
C LYS A 490 11.67 13.82 -13.97
N TYR A 491 11.54 12.62 -14.48
CA TYR A 491 11.29 11.42 -13.69
C TYR A 491 12.53 11.09 -12.84
N GLN A 492 12.35 10.76 -11.55
CA GLN A 492 13.34 9.96 -10.79
C GLN A 492 12.78 8.54 -10.53
N GLN A 493 13.32 7.53 -11.24
CA GLN A 493 12.88 6.11 -11.25
C GLN A 493 13.31 5.38 -10.00
N ASN A 494 12.70 5.75 -8.88
CA ASN A 494 12.73 4.91 -7.70
C ASN A 494 11.41 4.14 -7.62
N PRO A 495 11.41 2.82 -7.88
CA PRO A 495 10.22 2.01 -7.69
C PRO A 495 9.75 2.09 -6.23
N THR A 496 8.44 2.16 -6.02
CA THR A 496 7.88 2.09 -4.67
C THR A 496 8.24 0.78 -3.99
N GLN A 497 8.11 0.71 -2.66
CA GLN A 497 8.35 -0.55 -1.93
C GLN A 497 7.41 -1.66 -2.40
N THR A 498 6.15 -1.32 -2.68
CA THR A 498 5.17 -2.26 -3.24
C THR A 498 5.61 -2.79 -4.61
N GLU A 499 6.23 -1.96 -5.45
CA GLU A 499 6.68 -2.37 -6.78
C GLU A 499 7.93 -3.23 -6.74
N LEU A 500 8.89 -2.88 -5.88
CA LEU A 500 10.06 -3.71 -5.60
C LEU A 500 9.63 -5.09 -5.11
N GLN A 501 8.68 -5.14 -4.16
CA GLN A 501 8.11 -6.40 -3.65
C GLN A 501 7.43 -7.20 -4.76
N ARG A 502 6.61 -6.57 -5.61
CA ARG A 502 5.94 -7.25 -6.74
C ARG A 502 6.93 -7.81 -7.76
N SER A 503 7.96 -7.04 -8.11
CA SER A 503 9.00 -7.47 -9.05
C SER A 503 9.78 -8.67 -8.51
N ARG A 504 10.19 -8.60 -7.25
CA ARG A 504 10.83 -9.72 -6.54
C ARG A 504 9.92 -10.94 -6.49
N GLN A 505 8.66 -10.77 -6.12
CA GLN A 505 7.67 -11.86 -6.07
C GLN A 505 7.49 -12.52 -7.44
N ALA A 506 7.41 -11.74 -8.52
CA ALA A 506 7.27 -12.27 -9.88
C ALA A 506 8.48 -13.14 -10.29
N LYS A 507 9.71 -12.72 -9.94
CA LYS A 507 10.92 -13.52 -10.12
C LYS A 507 10.82 -14.87 -9.39
N TRP A 508 10.41 -14.85 -8.13
CA TRP A 508 10.24 -16.05 -7.31
C TRP A 508 9.11 -16.97 -7.79
N ARG A 509 7.99 -16.43 -8.25
CA ARG A 509 6.91 -17.22 -8.87
C ARG A 509 7.35 -17.92 -10.15
N ARG A 510 8.17 -17.26 -10.98
CA ARG A 510 8.76 -17.91 -12.16
C ARG A 510 9.66 -19.08 -11.76
N LEU A 511 10.47 -18.90 -10.71
CA LEU A 511 11.33 -19.97 -10.20
C LEU A 511 10.50 -21.14 -9.61
N GLU A 512 9.43 -20.83 -8.86
CA GLU A 512 8.48 -21.81 -8.33
C GLU A 512 7.93 -22.69 -9.46
N THR A 513 7.50 -22.10 -10.58
CA THR A 513 6.99 -22.84 -11.74
C THR A 513 7.99 -23.83 -12.30
N VAL A 514 9.22 -23.37 -12.57
CA VAL A 514 10.21 -24.23 -13.22
C VAL A 514 10.70 -25.33 -12.29
N VAL A 515 10.79 -25.07 -10.98
CA VAL A 515 11.11 -26.09 -9.97
C VAL A 515 9.98 -27.12 -9.86
N LYS A 516 8.72 -26.68 -9.77
CA LYS A 516 7.55 -27.58 -9.74
C LYS A 516 7.44 -28.43 -10.99
N GLN A 517 7.75 -27.87 -12.16
CA GLN A 517 7.77 -28.61 -13.42
C GLN A 517 8.90 -29.66 -13.45
N ALA A 518 10.10 -29.30 -13.02
CA ALA A 518 11.25 -30.21 -13.00
C ALA A 518 11.08 -31.39 -12.03
N LEU A 519 10.32 -31.18 -10.94
CA LEU A 519 10.07 -32.19 -9.90
C LEU A 519 8.67 -32.82 -10.01
N ARG A 520 7.98 -32.64 -11.13
CA ARG A 520 6.62 -33.14 -11.33
C ARG A 520 6.58 -34.67 -11.15
N GLY A 521 5.66 -35.16 -10.32
CA GLY A 521 5.49 -36.58 -10.03
C GLY A 521 6.50 -37.15 -9.02
N GLN A 522 7.42 -36.34 -8.50
CA GLN A 522 8.31 -36.73 -7.42
C GLN A 522 7.68 -36.47 -6.06
N ALA A 523 7.99 -37.28 -5.05
CA ALA A 523 7.54 -37.10 -3.68
C ALA A 523 8.33 -35.97 -2.98
N VAL A 524 8.12 -34.74 -3.45
CA VAL A 524 8.79 -33.53 -2.94
C VAL A 524 7.75 -32.47 -2.67
N THR A 525 7.65 -32.03 -1.42
CA THR A 525 6.82 -30.87 -1.07
C THR A 525 7.61 -29.60 -1.38
N ILE A 526 7.07 -28.72 -2.23
CA ILE A 526 7.71 -27.45 -2.60
C ILE A 526 6.96 -26.31 -1.91
N LEU A 527 7.59 -25.74 -0.89
CA LEU A 527 7.08 -24.61 -0.13
C LEU A 527 7.58 -23.31 -0.74
N TYR A 528 6.65 -22.44 -1.12
CA TYR A 528 6.92 -21.06 -1.47
C TYR A 528 6.82 -20.18 -0.22
N ARG A 529 7.86 -19.40 0.07
CA ARG A 529 7.92 -18.47 1.23
C ARG A 529 8.24 -17.03 0.82
N GLY A 530 7.80 -16.62 -0.36
CA GLY A 530 7.97 -15.24 -0.85
C GLY A 530 9.34 -14.98 -1.48
N ASN A 531 10.42 -15.15 -0.71
CA ASN A 531 11.80 -14.88 -1.12
C ASN A 531 12.71 -16.13 -1.08
N GLU A 532 12.14 -17.30 -0.83
CA GLU A 532 12.83 -18.58 -0.89
C GLU A 532 11.86 -19.68 -1.31
N LEU A 533 12.43 -20.78 -1.83
CA LEU A 533 11.72 -22.04 -1.99
C LEU A 533 12.35 -23.08 -1.06
N VAL A 534 11.52 -23.78 -0.30
CA VAL A 534 11.97 -24.87 0.57
C VAL A 534 11.39 -26.18 0.05
N LEU A 535 12.25 -27.10 -0.32
CA LEU A 535 11.88 -28.40 -0.86
C LEU A 535 12.10 -29.44 0.23
N LYS A 536 11.02 -30.04 0.69
CA LYS A 536 11.07 -31.18 1.60
C LYS A 536 11.03 -32.46 0.79
N ASP A 537 12.17 -33.13 0.73
CA ASP A 537 12.43 -34.28 -0.12
C ASP A 537 12.18 -35.58 0.65
N ASN A 538 11.11 -36.29 0.27
CA ASN A 538 10.67 -37.56 0.85
C ASN A 538 11.14 -38.78 0.05
N GLN A 539 11.98 -38.59 -0.96
CA GLN A 539 12.41 -39.67 -1.84
C GLN A 539 13.58 -40.45 -1.21
N ALA A 540 13.75 -41.70 -1.61
CA ALA A 540 14.95 -42.46 -1.24
C ALA A 540 16.22 -41.85 -1.89
N ASP A 541 16.15 -41.55 -3.19
CA ASP A 541 17.29 -41.08 -3.99
C ASP A 541 17.50 -39.55 -3.89
N ALA A 542 18.61 -39.15 -3.27
CA ALA A 542 19.01 -37.74 -3.09
C ALA A 542 19.39 -37.05 -4.41
N ASN A 543 19.79 -37.81 -5.43
CA ASN A 543 20.36 -37.25 -6.65
C ASN A 543 19.28 -36.68 -7.58
N ARG A 544 18.01 -37.12 -7.47
CA ARG A 544 16.92 -36.63 -8.32
C ARG A 544 16.68 -35.13 -8.17
N VAL A 545 16.57 -34.66 -6.93
CA VAL A 545 16.38 -33.23 -6.65
C VAL A 545 17.63 -32.45 -7.04
N MET A 546 18.82 -32.94 -6.67
CA MET A 546 20.09 -32.31 -7.04
C MET A 546 20.23 -32.12 -8.55
N ASN A 547 20.03 -33.17 -9.34
CA ASN A 547 20.16 -33.14 -10.80
C ASN A 547 19.17 -32.15 -11.43
N ALA A 548 17.93 -32.11 -10.93
CA ALA A 548 16.93 -31.14 -11.37
C ALA A 548 17.38 -29.70 -11.07
N LEU A 549 17.87 -29.42 -9.86
CA LEU A 549 18.35 -28.09 -9.48
C LEU A 549 19.61 -27.67 -10.26
N GLN A 550 20.56 -28.58 -10.48
CA GLN A 550 21.75 -28.33 -11.30
C GLN A 550 21.37 -27.99 -12.74
N SER A 551 20.41 -28.70 -13.33
CA SER A 551 19.91 -28.41 -14.68
C SER A 551 19.25 -27.03 -14.76
N LEU A 552 18.40 -26.69 -13.78
CA LEU A 552 17.74 -25.38 -13.70
C LEU A 552 18.74 -24.23 -13.52
N ARG A 553 19.83 -24.43 -12.77
CA ARG A 553 20.88 -23.41 -12.57
C ARG A 553 21.55 -22.96 -13.85
N LYS A 554 21.59 -23.79 -14.90
CA LYS A 554 22.13 -23.41 -16.21
C LYS A 554 21.36 -22.23 -16.84
N LYS A 555 20.09 -22.03 -16.44
CA LYS A 555 19.19 -21.01 -16.99
C LYS A 555 18.74 -19.96 -15.96
N TYR A 556 18.75 -20.31 -14.67
CA TYR A 556 18.26 -19.44 -13.60
C TYR A 556 19.32 -19.33 -12.49
N PRO A 557 19.83 -18.12 -12.18
CA PRO A 557 20.79 -17.95 -11.10
C PRO A 557 20.10 -18.05 -9.73
N PHE A 558 20.53 -18.99 -8.90
CA PHE A 558 20.11 -19.13 -7.51
C PHE A 558 21.17 -19.90 -6.69
N ALA A 559 21.16 -19.71 -5.38
CA ALA A 559 21.94 -20.48 -4.42
C ALA A 559 21.10 -21.62 -3.82
N VAL A 560 21.76 -22.71 -3.44
CA VAL A 560 21.11 -23.86 -2.79
C VAL A 560 21.85 -24.18 -1.50
N ALA A 561 21.09 -24.25 -0.40
CA ALA A 561 21.54 -24.87 0.83
C ALA A 561 20.85 -26.23 0.99
N LEU A 562 21.58 -27.23 1.49
CA LEU A 562 21.05 -28.56 1.78
C LEU A 562 21.27 -28.86 3.26
N ALA A 563 20.18 -29.05 4.00
CA ALA A 563 20.19 -29.68 5.31
C ALA A 563 19.88 -31.18 5.15
N SER A 564 20.86 -32.03 5.49
CA SER A 564 20.72 -33.48 5.40
C SER A 564 21.78 -34.20 6.24
N LYS A 565 21.40 -35.30 6.88
CA LYS A 565 22.32 -36.22 7.57
C LYS A 565 23.35 -36.88 6.67
N SER A 566 23.02 -37.12 5.40
CA SER A 566 23.95 -37.75 4.45
C SER A 566 24.47 -36.73 3.46
N LYS A 567 25.80 -36.62 3.38
CA LYS A 567 26.47 -35.80 2.38
C LYS A 567 26.20 -36.39 0.99
N PRO A 568 25.47 -35.71 0.09
CA PRO A 568 25.27 -36.22 -1.27
C PRO A 568 26.60 -36.19 -2.03
N ALA A 569 26.72 -37.03 -3.06
CA ALA A 569 27.85 -36.99 -3.99
C ALA A 569 27.80 -35.69 -4.81
N LEU A 570 28.47 -34.64 -4.31
CA LEU A 570 28.57 -33.34 -4.99
C LEU A 570 29.54 -33.47 -6.17
N THR A 571 29.04 -33.83 -7.36
CA THR A 571 29.82 -33.80 -8.60
C THR A 571 29.48 -32.55 -9.42
N GLY A 572 30.52 -31.83 -9.87
CA GLY A 572 30.42 -30.59 -10.67
C GLY A 572 30.55 -29.29 -9.87
N LYS A 573 30.73 -28.16 -10.59
CA LYS A 573 30.74 -26.80 -10.02
C LYS A 573 29.30 -26.27 -9.98
N PRO A 574 28.62 -26.34 -8.81
CA PRO A 574 28.13 -25.08 -8.24
C PRO A 574 28.24 -24.98 -6.72
N LEU A 575 28.21 -23.74 -6.19
CA LEU A 575 28.02 -23.41 -4.78
C LEU A 575 26.78 -24.16 -4.21
N VAL A 576 27.04 -25.18 -3.40
CA VAL A 576 26.08 -25.84 -2.52
C VAL A 576 26.62 -25.72 -1.11
N MET A 577 25.87 -25.05 -0.23
CA MET A 577 26.18 -25.05 1.21
C MET A 577 25.49 -26.27 1.83
N TRP A 578 26.26 -27.28 2.21
CA TRP A 578 25.74 -28.40 2.98
C TRP A 578 25.83 -28.08 4.47
N ILE A 579 24.73 -28.30 5.18
CA ILE A 579 24.59 -28.09 6.63
C ILE A 579 24.30 -29.46 7.24
N ASP A 580 25.17 -29.89 8.15
CA ASP A 580 24.98 -31.09 8.95
C ASP A 580 23.96 -30.80 10.06
N GLU A 581 22.84 -31.53 10.11
CA GLU A 581 21.78 -31.34 11.11
C GLU A 581 21.67 -32.53 12.07
N ALA A 582 21.50 -32.22 13.37
CA ALA A 582 21.39 -33.15 14.50
C ALA A 582 20.18 -34.13 14.39
N PRO A 583 20.10 -35.20 15.21
CA PRO A 583 19.42 -36.48 14.90
C PRO A 583 17.90 -36.47 14.63
N LEU A 584 17.19 -35.36 14.80
CA LEU A 584 15.72 -35.32 14.85
C LEU A 584 15.02 -35.12 13.49
N ALA A 585 15.73 -34.76 12.41
CA ALA A 585 15.14 -34.63 11.07
C ALA A 585 15.52 -35.84 10.18
N ALA A 586 14.56 -36.73 9.90
CA ALA A 586 14.73 -37.84 8.95
C ALA A 586 14.63 -37.39 7.47
N GLN A 587 14.17 -36.17 7.21
CA GLN A 587 13.79 -35.66 5.90
C GLN A 587 14.86 -34.69 5.35
N ARG A 588 15.23 -34.83 4.07
CA ARG A 588 16.18 -33.91 3.40
C ARG A 588 15.48 -32.59 3.07
N VAL A 589 16.13 -31.46 3.36
CA VAL A 589 15.56 -30.13 3.11
C VAL A 589 16.51 -29.32 2.23
N TRP A 590 16.00 -28.91 1.06
CA TRP A 590 16.72 -28.04 0.13
C TRP A 590 16.14 -26.64 0.21
N THR A 591 16.98 -25.64 0.44
CA THR A 591 16.57 -24.23 0.48
C THR A 591 17.17 -23.50 -0.71
N ILE A 592 16.30 -23.00 -1.59
CA ILE A 592 16.69 -22.17 -2.73
C ILE A 592 16.55 -20.71 -2.34
N ARG A 593 17.65 -19.97 -2.44
CA ARG A 593 17.72 -18.53 -2.16
C ARG A 593 18.30 -17.77 -3.35
N GLU A 594 18.10 -16.46 -3.34
CA GLU A 594 18.79 -15.59 -4.28
C GLU A 594 20.30 -15.72 -4.05
N ALA A 595 21.07 -15.90 -5.13
CA ALA A 595 22.52 -15.86 -5.02
C ALA A 595 22.91 -14.42 -4.68
N THR A 596 23.41 -14.19 -3.47
CA THR A 596 24.05 -12.90 -3.14
C THR A 596 25.33 -12.82 -3.97
N SER A 597 25.41 -11.79 -4.81
CA SER A 597 26.60 -11.44 -5.58
C SER A 597 27.75 -11.03 -4.66
#